data_AF-A0A5B8V0Q0-F1
#
_entry.id   AF-A0A5B8V0Q0-F1
#
_cell.length_a   1.000
_cell.length_b   1.000
_cell.length_c   1.000
_cell.angle_alpha   90.00
_cell.angle_beta   90.00
_cell.angle_gamma   90.00
#
_symmetry.space_group_name_H-M   'P 1'
#
loop_
_entity.id
_entity.type
_entity.pdbx_description
1 polymer ?
#
loop_
_entity_poly.entity_id
_entity_poly.type
_entity_poly.pdbx_seq_one_letter_code
_entity_poly.pdbx_strand_id
1 'polypeptide(L)'
;MDDKKKDFWDKLQASSTFLIPLIIAVVGWHFTERYNQNQLDLQNRSAEKQNEIENIKLQVAQAQLTKDLMQQLTSTDRTTSDIALATLVYSAPALGKNIADLVAKKGGSSQLVVANIYDGKRADLITRLFSTSATTRLSAYNEITTSWLNDEQLLAALIAQARSALSSNDMLIDKNNGVYNSLVVFKNYPPKMLIKWKPQLDSLVDAIPSGNGKTRALANELMSKIKV
;
A
#
# COMPACT_ATOMS: atom_id res chain seq x y z
N MET A 1 60.01 -51.57 -9.14
CA MET A 1 59.89 -50.20 -8.58
C MET A 1 58.43 -49.79 -8.75
N ASP A 2 57.52 -50.66 -8.28
CA ASP A 2 56.12 -50.72 -8.76
C ASP A 2 55.07 -50.67 -7.64
N ASP A 3 55.47 -50.88 -6.39
CA ASP A 3 54.54 -50.91 -5.26
C ASP A 3 53.97 -49.54 -4.88
N LYS A 4 54.69 -48.45 -5.17
CA LYS A 4 54.22 -47.09 -4.84
C LYS A 4 53.10 -46.58 -5.76
N LYS A 5 52.97 -47.11 -6.98
CA LYS A 5 51.90 -46.70 -7.92
C LYS A 5 50.60 -47.45 -7.64
N LYS A 6 50.68 -48.70 -7.20
CA LYS A 6 49.51 -49.52 -6.86
C LYS A 6 48.79 -48.99 -5.61
N ASP A 7 49.55 -48.56 -4.60
CA ASP A 7 49.02 -48.02 -3.35
C ASP A 7 48.28 -46.67 -3.53
N PHE A 8 48.63 -45.89 -4.57
CA PHE A 8 47.93 -44.65 -4.92
C PHE A 8 46.61 -44.93 -5.66
N TRP A 9 46.58 -45.94 -6.53
CA TRP A 9 45.35 -46.37 -7.23
C TRP A 9 44.35 -47.02 -6.26
N ASP A 10 44.83 -47.86 -5.33
CA ASP A 10 43.96 -48.49 -4.32
C ASP A 10 43.41 -47.46 -3.29
N LYS A 11 44.21 -46.45 -2.90
CA LYS A 11 43.73 -45.33 -2.06
C LYS A 11 42.75 -44.42 -2.78
N LEU A 12 42.95 -44.17 -4.08
CA LEU A 12 42.01 -43.40 -4.89
C LEU A 12 40.68 -44.17 -5.06
N GLN A 13 40.74 -45.49 -5.25
CA GLN A 13 39.58 -46.36 -5.34
C GLN A 13 38.81 -46.44 -4.02
N ALA A 14 39.49 -46.49 -2.87
CA ALA A 14 38.87 -46.40 -1.54
C ALA A 14 38.22 -45.03 -1.26
N SER A 15 38.80 -43.93 -1.77
CA SER A 15 38.23 -42.58 -1.63
C SER A 15 37.10 -42.27 -2.62
N SER A 16 37.00 -43.02 -3.73
CA SER A 16 36.01 -42.80 -4.79
C SER A 16 34.57 -43.10 -4.34
N THR A 17 34.39 -44.06 -3.43
CA THR A 17 33.07 -44.45 -2.89
C THR A 17 32.43 -43.33 -2.04
N PHE A 18 33.24 -42.44 -1.46
CA PHE A 18 32.77 -41.26 -0.70
C PHE A 18 32.62 -39.99 -1.56
N LEU A 19 33.37 -39.89 -2.67
CA LEU A 19 33.33 -38.70 -3.53
C LEU A 19 32.11 -38.66 -4.45
N ILE A 20 31.61 -39.82 -4.91
CA ILE A 20 30.44 -39.89 -5.80
C ILE A 20 29.18 -39.29 -5.14
N PRO A 21 28.79 -39.66 -3.90
CA PRO A 21 27.65 -39.02 -3.22
C PRO A 21 27.83 -37.52 -3.01
N LEU A 22 29.06 -37.07 -2.76
CA LEU A 22 29.39 -35.69 -2.49
C LEU A 22 29.31 -34.83 -3.77
N ILE A 23 29.76 -35.37 -4.90
CA ILE A 23 29.60 -34.75 -6.22
C ILE A 23 28.12 -34.71 -6.61
N ILE A 24 27.36 -35.79 -6.39
CA ILE A 24 25.91 -35.82 -6.66
C ILE A 24 25.17 -34.79 -5.79
N ALA A 25 25.54 -34.64 -4.52
CA ALA A 25 24.95 -33.65 -3.61
C ALA A 25 25.31 -32.21 -4.01
N VAL A 26 26.56 -31.94 -4.42
CA VAL A 26 27.00 -30.62 -4.88
C VAL A 26 26.33 -30.24 -6.21
N VAL A 27 26.24 -31.19 -7.16
CA VAL A 27 25.52 -30.99 -8.42
C VAL A 27 24.04 -30.79 -8.15
N GLY A 28 23.43 -31.62 -7.31
CA GLY A 28 22.03 -31.49 -6.88
C GLY A 28 21.75 -30.13 -6.25
N TRP A 29 22.58 -29.69 -5.29
CA TRP A 29 22.44 -28.39 -4.64
C TRP A 29 22.59 -27.23 -5.64
N HIS A 30 23.60 -27.26 -6.51
CA HIS A 30 23.81 -26.21 -7.51
C HIS A 30 22.66 -26.15 -8.54
N PHE A 31 22.11 -27.30 -8.94
CA PHE A 31 20.92 -27.35 -9.81
C PHE A 31 19.67 -26.85 -9.09
N THR A 32 19.43 -27.23 -7.83
CA THR A 32 18.27 -26.77 -7.05
C THR A 32 18.33 -25.26 -6.79
N GLU A 33 19.50 -24.71 -6.45
CA GLU A 33 19.72 -23.27 -6.25
C GLU A 33 19.41 -22.48 -7.53
N ARG A 34 19.96 -22.91 -8.67
CA ARG A 34 19.73 -22.27 -9.98
C ARG A 34 18.31 -22.44 -10.48
N TYR A 35 17.69 -23.60 -10.25
CA TYR A 35 16.32 -23.87 -10.65
C TYR A 35 15.33 -23.04 -9.82
N ASN A 36 15.55 -22.90 -8.51
CA ASN A 36 14.76 -22.03 -7.64
C ASN A 36 14.92 -20.55 -8.03
N GLN A 37 16.14 -20.09 -8.31
CA GLN A 37 16.38 -18.72 -8.76
C GLN A 37 15.70 -18.42 -10.11
N ASN A 38 15.76 -19.34 -11.07
CA ASN A 38 15.07 -19.17 -12.36
C ASN A 38 13.54 -19.23 -12.21
N GLN A 39 13.00 -20.07 -11.33
CA GLN A 39 11.56 -20.07 -11.03
C GLN A 39 11.12 -18.77 -10.38
N LEU A 40 11.92 -18.22 -9.46
CA LEU A 40 11.65 -16.92 -8.83
C LEU A 40 11.72 -15.79 -9.87
N ASP A 41 12.71 -15.77 -10.76
CA ASP A 41 12.81 -14.76 -11.83
C ASP A 41 11.63 -14.87 -12.81
N LEU A 42 11.23 -16.09 -13.19
CA LEU A 42 10.05 -16.31 -14.04
C LEU A 42 8.75 -15.91 -13.35
N GLN A 43 8.58 -16.21 -12.05
CA GLN A 43 7.43 -15.76 -11.27
C GLN A 43 7.42 -14.25 -11.11
N ASN A 44 8.55 -13.62 -10.82
CA ASN A 44 8.66 -12.17 -10.69
C ASN A 44 8.32 -11.47 -12.00
N ARG A 45 8.89 -11.92 -13.13
CA ARG A 45 8.57 -11.37 -14.46
C ARG A 45 7.11 -11.61 -14.86
N SER A 46 6.55 -12.77 -14.49
CA SER A 46 5.13 -13.06 -14.73
C SER A 46 4.24 -12.15 -13.89
N ALA A 47 4.57 -11.93 -12.61
CA ALA A 47 3.86 -11.02 -11.73
C ALA A 47 3.97 -9.56 -12.18
N GLU A 48 5.14 -9.12 -12.62
CA GLU A 48 5.35 -7.78 -13.20
C GLU A 48 4.51 -7.57 -14.46
N LYS A 49 4.54 -8.52 -15.39
CA LYS A 49 3.70 -8.47 -16.60
C LYS A 49 2.21 -8.51 -16.26
N GLN A 50 1.82 -9.31 -15.27
CA GLN A 50 0.44 -9.38 -14.81
C GLN A 50 0.00 -8.04 -14.20
N ASN A 51 0.84 -7.42 -13.37
CA ASN A 51 0.60 -6.08 -12.82
C ASN A 51 0.50 -5.03 -13.93
N GLU A 52 1.35 -5.10 -14.96
CA GLU A 52 1.30 -4.19 -16.11
C GLU A 52 -0.01 -4.35 -16.90
N ILE A 53 -0.42 -5.59 -17.18
CA ILE A 53 -1.70 -5.89 -17.86
C ILE A 53 -2.88 -5.42 -17.02
N GLU A 54 -2.85 -5.62 -15.70
CA GLU A 54 -3.89 -5.17 -14.78
C GLU A 54 -3.95 -3.63 -14.73
N ASN A 55 -2.81 -2.96 -14.72
CA ASN A 55 -2.74 -1.50 -14.81
C ASN A 55 -3.34 -0.99 -16.13
N ILE A 56 -3.02 -1.62 -17.27
CA ILE A 56 -3.60 -1.27 -18.57
C ILE A 56 -5.13 -1.47 -18.55
N LYS A 57 -5.61 -2.62 -18.04
CA LYS A 57 -7.05 -2.90 -17.92
C LYS A 57 -7.75 -1.86 -17.04
N LEU A 58 -7.15 -1.47 -15.93
CA LEU A 58 -7.66 -0.42 -15.05
C LEU A 58 -7.73 0.92 -15.77
N GLN A 59 -6.68 1.32 -16.49
CA GLN A 59 -6.67 2.56 -17.27
C GLN A 59 -7.77 2.58 -18.34
N VAL A 60 -7.95 1.48 -19.07
CA VAL A 60 -9.02 1.35 -20.07
C VAL A 60 -10.40 1.44 -19.42
N ALA A 61 -10.61 0.76 -18.29
CA ALA A 61 -11.88 0.83 -17.55
C ALA A 61 -12.17 2.26 -17.05
N GLN A 62 -11.16 2.97 -16.55
CA GLN A 62 -11.29 4.36 -16.10
C GLN A 62 -11.60 5.32 -17.25
N ALA A 63 -10.97 5.14 -18.41
CA ALA A 63 -11.24 5.91 -19.61
C ALA A 63 -12.67 5.67 -20.12
N GLN A 64 -13.12 4.41 -20.12
CA GLN A 64 -14.48 4.05 -20.51
C GLN A 64 -15.51 4.66 -19.56
N LEU A 65 -15.31 4.56 -18.24
CA LEU A 65 -16.18 5.21 -17.24
C LEU A 65 -16.27 6.72 -17.45
N THR A 66 -15.14 7.38 -17.74
CA THR A 66 -15.12 8.82 -17.99
C THR A 66 -15.88 9.19 -19.25
N LYS A 67 -15.73 8.39 -20.31
CA LYS A 67 -16.50 8.54 -21.55
C LYS A 67 -18.00 8.38 -21.29
N ASP A 68 -18.38 7.37 -20.52
CA ASP A 68 -19.78 7.07 -20.20
C ASP A 68 -20.42 8.16 -19.33
N LEU A 69 -19.62 8.84 -18.51
CA LEU A 69 -20.06 9.96 -17.66
C LEU A 69 -19.88 11.34 -18.29
N MET A 70 -19.28 11.44 -19.49
CA MET A 70 -18.94 12.73 -20.11
C MET A 70 -20.19 13.59 -20.37
N GLN A 71 -21.29 12.95 -20.78
CA GLN A 71 -22.56 13.64 -21.03
C GLN A 71 -23.13 14.22 -19.73
N GLN A 72 -23.05 13.48 -18.63
CA GLN A 72 -23.55 13.89 -17.32
C GLN A 72 -22.66 14.97 -16.71
N LEU A 73 -21.34 14.83 -16.84
CA LEU A 73 -20.36 15.84 -16.41
C LEU A 73 -20.56 17.20 -17.09
N THR A 74 -20.98 17.19 -18.35
CA THR A 74 -21.22 18.40 -19.15
C THR A 74 -22.70 18.85 -19.16
N SER A 75 -23.55 18.17 -18.40
CA SER A 75 -24.97 18.52 -18.27
C SER A 75 -25.16 19.93 -17.72
N THR A 76 -26.21 20.61 -18.20
CA THR A 76 -26.65 21.90 -17.64
C THR A 76 -27.34 21.74 -16.29
N ASP A 77 -27.84 20.54 -15.98
CA ASP A 77 -28.31 20.19 -14.64
C ASP A 77 -27.11 19.95 -13.72
N ARG A 78 -26.94 20.88 -12.77
CA ARG A 78 -25.86 20.82 -11.77
C ARG A 78 -25.92 19.55 -10.92
N THR A 79 -27.11 19.08 -10.56
CA THR A 79 -27.26 17.89 -9.72
C THR A 79 -26.69 16.65 -10.43
N THR A 80 -27.04 16.47 -11.70
CA THR A 80 -26.52 15.39 -12.54
C THR A 80 -25.00 15.49 -12.69
N SER A 81 -24.45 16.69 -12.92
CA SER A 81 -23.00 16.90 -13.04
C SER A 81 -22.26 16.58 -11.74
N ASP A 82 -22.80 17.02 -10.60
CA ASP A 82 -22.23 16.79 -9.26
C ASP A 82 -22.23 15.30 -8.90
N ILE A 83 -23.31 14.57 -9.21
CA ILE A 83 -23.41 13.12 -9.01
C ILE A 83 -22.40 12.38 -9.90
N ALA A 84 -22.26 12.78 -11.17
CA ALA A 84 -21.29 12.17 -12.08
C ALA A 84 -19.86 12.40 -11.58
N LEU A 85 -19.57 13.60 -11.08
CA LEU A 85 -18.28 13.95 -10.51
C LEU A 85 -17.97 13.12 -9.25
N ALA A 86 -18.93 13.01 -8.32
CA ALA A 86 -18.80 12.16 -7.15
C ALA A 86 -18.57 10.69 -7.56
N THR A 87 -19.35 10.19 -8.53
CA THR A 87 -19.20 8.82 -9.05
C THR A 87 -17.79 8.54 -9.56
N LEU A 88 -17.17 9.51 -10.26
CA LEU A 88 -15.78 9.38 -10.72
C LEU A 88 -14.79 9.38 -9.56
N VAL A 89 -14.95 10.25 -8.56
CA VAL A 89 -14.08 10.29 -7.38
C VAL A 89 -14.13 8.98 -6.60
N TYR A 90 -15.27 8.29 -6.57
CA TYR A 90 -15.41 7.01 -5.87
C TYR A 90 -14.95 5.81 -6.70
N SER A 91 -15.28 5.77 -7.99
CA SER A 91 -15.03 4.61 -8.86
C SER A 91 -13.64 4.62 -9.51
N ALA A 92 -13.07 5.80 -9.73
CA ALA A 92 -11.77 5.98 -10.35
C ALA A 92 -10.95 7.07 -9.62
N PRO A 93 -10.55 6.85 -8.34
CA PRO A 93 -10.11 7.92 -7.44
C PRO A 93 -9.03 8.85 -7.99
N ALA A 94 -7.96 8.31 -8.60
CA ALA A 94 -6.88 9.12 -9.17
C ALA A 94 -7.39 10.03 -10.32
N LEU A 95 -8.16 9.46 -11.26
CA LEU A 95 -8.71 10.21 -12.41
C LEU A 95 -9.83 11.15 -11.97
N GLY A 96 -10.74 10.68 -11.13
CA GLY A 96 -11.84 11.47 -10.59
C GLY A 96 -11.36 12.67 -9.81
N LYS A 97 -10.29 12.53 -9.01
CA LYS A 97 -9.65 13.65 -8.32
C LYS A 97 -9.07 14.68 -9.29
N ASN A 98 -8.37 14.24 -10.34
CA ASN A 98 -7.86 15.16 -11.37
C ASN A 98 -8.98 15.94 -12.06
N ILE A 99 -10.09 15.28 -12.40
CA ILE A 99 -11.26 15.92 -13.02
C ILE A 99 -11.92 16.89 -12.02
N ALA A 100 -12.10 16.48 -10.76
CA ALA A 100 -12.66 17.31 -9.70
C ALA A 100 -11.80 18.55 -9.42
N ASP A 101 -10.47 18.43 -9.41
CA ASP A 101 -9.56 19.56 -9.28
C ASP A 101 -9.67 20.54 -10.45
N LEU A 102 -9.87 20.04 -11.69
CA LEU A 102 -10.14 20.89 -12.85
C LEU A 102 -11.50 21.60 -12.75
N VAL A 103 -12.52 20.93 -12.21
CA VAL A 103 -13.83 21.54 -11.94
C VAL A 103 -13.72 22.60 -10.85
N ALA A 104 -12.98 22.34 -9.77
CA ALA A 104 -12.77 23.29 -8.68
C ALA A 104 -12.04 24.56 -9.13
N LYS A 105 -11.09 24.45 -10.07
CA LYS A 105 -10.36 25.59 -10.66
C LYS A 105 -11.26 26.59 -11.38
N LYS A 106 -12.47 26.20 -11.80
CA LYS A 106 -13.46 27.13 -12.38
C LYS A 106 -14.02 28.11 -11.32
N GLY A 107 -13.83 27.81 -10.03
CA GLY A 107 -14.24 28.66 -8.91
C GLY A 107 -15.75 28.65 -8.62
N GLY A 108 -16.18 29.54 -7.74
CA GLY A 108 -17.58 29.71 -7.36
C GLY A 108 -18.18 28.48 -6.68
N SER A 109 -19.42 28.12 -7.04
CA SER A 109 -20.13 26.98 -6.43
C SER A 109 -19.45 25.63 -6.71
N SER A 110 -18.73 25.48 -7.83
CA SER A 110 -18.04 24.24 -8.19
C SER A 110 -16.91 23.89 -7.22
N GLN A 111 -16.24 24.90 -6.64
CA GLN A 111 -15.22 24.66 -5.62
C GLN A 111 -15.83 24.07 -4.34
N LEU A 112 -16.99 24.56 -3.91
CA LEU A 112 -17.69 24.06 -2.73
C LEU A 112 -18.20 22.63 -2.94
N VAL A 113 -18.74 22.32 -4.13
CA VAL A 113 -19.16 20.95 -4.48
C VAL A 113 -17.99 19.98 -4.38
N VAL A 114 -16.85 20.32 -4.98
CA VAL A 114 -15.66 19.45 -4.94
C VAL A 114 -15.16 19.27 -3.50
N ALA A 115 -15.16 20.34 -2.70
CA ALA A 115 -14.81 20.25 -1.28
C ALA A 115 -15.74 19.27 -0.54
N ASN A 116 -17.05 19.36 -0.74
CA ASN A 116 -18.03 18.46 -0.12
C ASN A 116 -17.83 17.00 -0.55
N ILE A 117 -17.55 16.76 -1.85
CA ILE A 117 -17.25 15.41 -2.37
C ILE A 117 -15.99 14.86 -1.69
N TYR A 118 -14.94 15.68 -1.57
CA TYR A 118 -13.70 15.26 -0.90
C TYR A 118 -13.92 15.00 0.59
N ASP A 119 -14.71 15.81 1.29
CA ASP A 119 -15.03 15.58 2.70
C ASP A 119 -15.77 14.25 2.91
N GLY A 120 -16.79 13.97 2.09
CA GLY A 120 -17.48 12.67 2.12
C GLY A 120 -16.53 11.51 1.84
N LYS A 121 -15.62 11.68 0.88
CA LYS A 121 -14.65 10.64 0.50
C LYS A 121 -13.59 10.41 1.58
N ARG A 122 -13.09 11.46 2.22
CA ARG A 122 -12.15 11.35 3.35
C ARG A 122 -12.80 10.59 4.50
N ALA A 123 -14.05 10.90 4.83
CA ALA A 123 -14.80 10.21 5.88
C ALA A 123 -14.99 8.71 5.56
N ASP A 124 -15.33 8.37 4.30
CA ASP A 124 -15.41 6.98 3.84
C ASP A 124 -14.07 6.24 3.99
N LEU A 125 -12.98 6.84 3.51
CA LEU A 125 -11.64 6.24 3.58
C LEU A 125 -11.20 5.98 5.03
N ILE A 126 -11.43 6.95 5.91
CA ILE A 126 -11.14 6.80 7.34
C ILE A 126 -12.00 5.68 7.95
N THR A 127 -13.30 5.67 7.69
CA THR A 127 -14.21 4.62 8.20
C THR A 127 -13.77 3.23 7.73
N ARG A 128 -13.44 3.08 6.44
CA ARG A 128 -12.98 1.82 5.86
C ARG A 128 -11.62 1.38 6.42
N LEU A 129 -10.71 2.31 6.72
CA LEU A 129 -9.40 2.01 7.33
C LEU A 129 -9.52 1.48 8.76
N PHE A 130 -10.59 1.84 9.48
CA PHE A 130 -10.92 1.37 10.83
C PHE A 130 -11.93 0.21 10.86
N SER A 131 -12.34 -0.29 9.69
CA SER A 131 -13.27 -1.42 9.57
C SER A 131 -12.71 -2.69 10.23
N THR A 132 -13.59 -3.54 10.76
CA THR A 132 -13.22 -4.89 11.25
C THR A 132 -12.81 -5.85 10.12
N SER A 133 -13.19 -5.56 8.87
CA SER A 133 -12.81 -6.34 7.69
C SER A 133 -11.41 -5.99 7.20
N ALA A 134 -10.50 -6.96 7.20
CA ALA A 134 -9.13 -6.80 6.69
C ALA A 134 -9.10 -6.36 5.22
N THR A 135 -9.97 -6.93 4.38
CA THR A 135 -10.09 -6.57 2.95
C THR A 135 -10.50 -5.12 2.77
N THR A 136 -11.45 -4.64 3.58
CA THR A 136 -11.92 -3.25 3.55
C THR A 136 -10.80 -2.28 3.94
N ARG A 137 -10.02 -2.62 4.98
CA ARG A 137 -8.87 -1.83 5.42
C ARG A 137 -7.77 -1.77 4.36
N LEU A 138 -7.43 -2.91 3.77
CA LEU A 138 -6.42 -2.99 2.71
C LEU A 138 -6.82 -2.16 1.48
N SER A 139 -8.09 -2.25 1.09
CA SER A 139 -8.64 -1.46 0.00
C SER A 139 -8.54 0.05 0.29
N ALA A 140 -8.89 0.50 1.49
CA ALA A 140 -8.74 1.90 1.89
C ALA A 140 -7.27 2.35 1.93
N TYR A 141 -6.37 1.52 2.49
CA TYR A 141 -4.93 1.78 2.49
C TYR A 141 -4.37 1.99 1.09
N ASN A 142 -4.69 1.09 0.15
CA ASN A 142 -4.24 1.18 -1.24
C ASN A 142 -4.77 2.45 -1.92
N GLU A 143 -6.03 2.80 -1.66
CA GLU A 143 -6.63 4.00 -2.22
C GLU A 143 -5.98 5.28 -1.68
N ILE A 144 -5.75 5.35 -0.36
CA ILE A 144 -5.10 6.50 0.27
C ILE A 144 -3.68 6.67 -0.27
N THR A 145 -2.91 5.58 -0.32
CA THR A 145 -1.51 5.60 -0.76
C THR A 145 -1.34 5.94 -2.23
N THR A 146 -2.32 5.63 -3.07
CA THR A 146 -2.25 5.93 -4.51
C THR A 146 -2.79 7.31 -4.87
N SER A 147 -3.83 7.79 -4.18
CA SER A 147 -4.61 8.96 -4.64
C SER A 147 -4.70 10.12 -3.63
N TRP A 148 -4.32 9.90 -2.37
CA TRP A 148 -4.60 10.86 -1.28
C TRP A 148 -3.39 11.25 -0.41
N LEU A 149 -2.17 10.78 -0.70
CA LEU A 149 -0.96 11.09 0.09
C LEU A 149 -0.56 12.56 0.15
N ASN A 150 -1.12 13.41 -0.71
CA ASN A 150 -0.88 14.86 -0.69
C ASN A 150 -2.07 15.64 -0.09
N ASP A 151 -3.09 14.94 0.42
CA ASP A 151 -4.26 15.57 1.01
C ASP A 151 -4.04 15.85 2.51
N GLU A 152 -3.83 17.12 2.84
CA GLU A 152 -3.55 17.55 4.22
C GLU A 152 -4.78 17.39 5.14
N GLN A 153 -5.99 17.59 4.60
CA GLN A 153 -7.21 17.48 5.38
C GLN A 153 -7.49 16.02 5.75
N LEU A 154 -7.19 15.07 4.85
CA LEU A 154 -7.22 13.65 5.15
C LEU A 154 -6.21 13.28 6.23
N LEU A 155 -4.95 13.77 6.14
CA LEU A 155 -3.93 13.51 7.16
C LEU A 155 -4.41 14.00 8.54
N ALA A 156 -4.91 15.23 8.61
CA ALA A 156 -5.43 15.83 9.83
C ALA A 156 -6.59 15.01 10.43
N ALA A 157 -7.59 14.67 9.61
CA ALA A 157 -8.75 13.90 10.03
C ALA A 157 -8.38 12.48 10.46
N LEU A 158 -7.42 11.85 9.78
CA LEU A 158 -6.95 10.51 10.12
C LEU A 158 -6.17 10.49 11.44
N ILE A 159 -5.34 11.51 11.71
CA ILE A 159 -4.68 11.67 13.01
C ILE A 159 -5.72 11.84 14.12
N ALA A 160 -6.73 12.68 13.90
CA ALA A 160 -7.80 12.89 14.86
C ALA A 160 -8.59 11.59 15.15
N GLN A 161 -8.94 10.84 14.10
CA GLN A 161 -9.62 9.56 14.26
C GLN A 161 -8.77 8.54 15.01
N ALA A 162 -7.48 8.41 14.67
CA ALA A 162 -6.57 7.49 15.36
C ALA A 162 -6.48 7.79 16.85
N ARG A 163 -6.42 9.07 17.23
CA ARG A 163 -6.42 9.50 18.63
C ARG A 163 -7.75 9.15 19.33
N SER A 164 -8.87 9.47 18.70
CA SER A 164 -10.21 9.16 19.24
C SER A 164 -10.40 7.65 19.47
N ALA A 165 -9.93 6.83 18.51
CA ALA A 165 -10.02 5.38 18.57
C ALA A 165 -9.24 4.76 19.74
N LEU A 166 -8.13 5.37 20.17
CA LEU A 166 -7.37 4.89 21.35
C LEU A 166 -8.17 5.00 22.64
N SER A 167 -9.02 6.03 22.75
CA SER A 167 -9.93 6.24 23.89
C SER A 167 -11.31 5.61 23.72
N SER A 168 -11.62 5.07 22.55
CA SER A 168 -12.96 4.56 22.24
C SER A 168 -13.20 3.14 22.79
N ASN A 169 -14.44 2.93 23.24
CA ASN A 169 -15.01 1.63 23.59
C ASN A 169 -15.94 1.08 22.51
N ASP A 170 -15.98 1.71 21.34
CA ASP A 170 -16.79 1.27 20.20
C ASP A 170 -16.28 -0.07 19.66
N MET A 171 -17.17 -1.08 19.67
CA MET A 171 -16.88 -2.43 19.17
C MET A 171 -17.06 -2.54 17.65
N LEU A 172 -17.64 -1.54 16.98
CA LEU A 172 -17.82 -1.52 15.54
C LEU A 172 -16.55 -1.16 14.78
N ILE A 173 -15.52 -0.69 15.48
CA ILE A 173 -14.21 -0.35 14.91
C ILE A 173 -13.13 -1.28 15.43
N ASP A 174 -12.20 -1.66 14.56
CA ASP A 174 -10.99 -2.36 14.97
C ASP A 174 -9.93 -1.34 15.39
N LYS A 175 -10.01 -0.85 16.63
CA LYS A 175 -9.13 0.25 17.10
C LYS A 175 -7.64 -0.09 16.99
N ASN A 176 -7.26 -1.33 17.27
CA ASN A 176 -5.86 -1.74 17.27
C ASN A 176 -5.31 -1.75 15.84
N ASN A 177 -6.02 -2.39 14.90
CA ASN A 177 -5.58 -2.43 13.51
C ASN A 177 -5.79 -1.08 12.82
N GLY A 178 -6.82 -0.31 13.16
CA GLY A 178 -7.07 1.03 12.63
C GLY A 178 -5.94 2.00 12.96
N VAL A 179 -5.50 2.05 14.22
CA VAL A 179 -4.35 2.87 14.62
C VAL A 179 -3.06 2.38 13.95
N TYR A 180 -2.82 1.08 13.94
CA TYR A 180 -1.66 0.50 13.25
C TYR A 180 -1.64 0.89 11.76
N ASN A 181 -2.74 0.68 11.04
CA ASN A 181 -2.84 1.00 9.62
C ASN A 181 -2.73 2.51 9.36
N SER A 182 -3.23 3.36 10.27
CA SER A 182 -3.05 4.81 10.17
C SER A 182 -1.56 5.19 10.20
N LEU A 183 -0.78 4.58 11.10
CA LEU A 183 0.68 4.78 11.14
C LEU A 183 1.37 4.29 9.85
N VAL A 184 0.93 3.16 9.28
CA VAL A 184 1.45 2.68 7.98
C VAL A 184 1.14 3.70 6.88
N VAL A 185 -0.07 4.25 6.85
CA VAL A 185 -0.45 5.33 5.93
C VAL A 185 0.45 6.57 6.12
N PHE A 186 0.62 7.04 7.36
CA PHE A 186 1.43 8.24 7.65
C PHE A 186 2.87 8.11 7.15
N LYS A 187 3.46 6.91 7.22
CA LYS A 187 4.80 6.69 6.67
C LYS A 187 4.92 6.96 5.18
N ASN A 188 3.83 6.87 4.43
CA ASN A 188 3.83 7.15 3.00
C ASN A 188 3.61 8.64 2.69
N TYR A 189 3.18 9.46 3.64
CA TYR A 189 3.03 10.91 3.42
C TYR A 189 4.41 11.59 3.21
N PRO A 190 4.44 12.69 2.45
CA PRO A 190 5.64 13.52 2.30
C PRO A 190 6.15 14.02 3.66
N PRO A 191 7.46 13.98 3.94
CA PRO A 191 8.03 14.43 5.21
C PRO A 191 7.61 15.86 5.60
N LYS A 192 7.56 16.77 4.64
CA LYS A 192 7.16 18.17 4.85
C LYS A 192 5.75 18.30 5.43
N MET A 193 4.82 17.44 5.02
CA MET A 193 3.46 17.43 5.58
C MET A 193 3.47 16.87 7.00
N LEU A 194 4.21 15.78 7.25
CA LEU A 194 4.30 15.18 8.58
C LEU A 194 4.91 16.12 9.63
N ILE A 195 5.93 16.90 9.25
CA ILE A 195 6.56 17.89 10.14
C ILE A 195 5.54 18.92 10.65
N LYS A 196 4.64 19.40 9.78
CA LYS A 196 3.58 20.35 10.17
C LYS A 196 2.62 19.78 11.22
N TRP A 197 2.41 18.46 11.21
CA TRP A 197 1.54 17.73 12.13
C TRP A 197 2.29 17.02 13.25
N LYS A 198 3.58 17.31 13.44
CA LYS A 198 4.43 16.65 14.43
C LYS A 198 3.83 16.69 15.85
N PRO A 199 3.32 17.82 16.39
CA PRO A 199 2.78 17.84 17.74
C PRO A 199 1.61 16.88 17.95
N GLN A 200 0.73 16.75 16.95
CA GLN A 200 -0.41 15.84 16.99
C GLN A 200 0.02 14.38 16.84
N LEU A 201 1.07 14.13 16.04
CA LEU A 201 1.68 12.81 15.90
C LEU A 201 2.40 12.38 17.20
N ASP A 202 3.19 13.26 17.83
CA ASP A 202 3.80 13.00 19.14
C ASP A 202 2.73 12.60 20.16
N SER A 203 1.67 13.41 20.28
CA SER A 203 0.55 13.13 21.19
C SER A 203 -0.17 11.81 20.87
N LEU A 204 -0.29 11.45 19.59
CA LEU A 204 -0.84 10.15 19.19
C LEU A 204 0.08 9.01 19.64
N VAL A 205 1.39 9.13 19.41
CA VAL A 205 2.37 8.09 19.77
C VAL A 205 2.40 7.86 21.29
N ASP A 206 2.37 8.93 22.08
CA ASP A 206 2.37 8.85 23.53
C ASP A 206 1.10 8.17 24.10
N ALA A 207 -0.01 8.30 23.39
CA ALA A 207 -1.28 7.68 23.77
C ALA A 207 -1.37 6.18 23.42
N ILE A 208 -0.43 5.61 22.65
CA ILE A 208 -0.45 4.19 22.30
C ILE A 208 -0.11 3.35 23.55
N PRO A 209 -0.97 2.39 23.96
CA PRO A 209 -0.73 1.55 25.12
C PRO A 209 0.60 0.79 25.04
N SER A 210 1.31 0.71 26.15
CA SER A 210 2.61 0.02 26.25
C SER A 210 2.55 -1.45 25.83
N GLY A 211 1.41 -2.12 26.02
CA GLY A 211 1.20 -3.51 25.60
C GLY A 211 1.11 -3.73 24.08
N ASN A 212 1.02 -2.68 23.25
CA ASN A 212 0.92 -2.80 21.79
C ASN A 212 2.28 -2.60 21.09
N GLY A 213 3.18 -3.57 21.27
CA GLY A 213 4.59 -3.47 20.84
C GLY A 213 4.77 -3.22 19.34
N LYS A 214 3.99 -3.89 18.48
CA LYS A 214 4.07 -3.70 17.01
C LYS A 214 3.70 -2.28 16.59
N THR A 215 2.62 -1.74 17.17
CA THR A 215 2.15 -0.38 16.85
C THR A 215 3.14 0.67 17.37
N ARG A 216 3.72 0.49 18.57
CA ARG A 216 4.76 1.39 19.08
C ARG A 216 6.04 1.35 18.25
N ALA A 217 6.48 0.17 17.81
CA ALA A 217 7.66 0.06 16.95
C ALA A 217 7.48 0.88 15.65
N LEU A 218 6.31 0.74 15.02
CA LEU A 218 5.96 1.50 13.82
C LEU A 218 5.85 3.00 14.08
N ALA A 219 5.28 3.40 15.22
CA ALA A 219 5.20 4.79 15.64
C ALA A 219 6.59 5.40 15.81
N ASN A 220 7.52 4.70 16.46
CA ASN A 220 8.89 5.16 16.63
C ASN A 220 9.63 5.31 15.29
N GLU A 221 9.39 4.41 14.34
CA GLU A 221 9.92 4.50 12.98
C GLU A 221 9.35 5.71 12.21
N LEU A 222 8.05 5.97 12.36
CA LEU A 222 7.44 7.19 11.79
C LEU A 222 8.09 8.44 12.39
N MET A 223 8.27 8.49 13.71
CA MET A 223 8.85 9.65 14.38
C MET A 223 10.31 9.88 14.02
N SER A 224 11.10 8.83 13.74
CA SER A 224 12.48 9.01 13.27
C SER A 224 12.55 9.68 11.89
N LYS A 225 11.57 9.42 11.01
CA LYS A 225 11.44 10.08 9.69
C LYS A 225 11.13 11.58 9.80
N ILE A 226 10.52 12.03 10.90
CA ILE A 226 10.06 13.41 11.11
C ILE A 226 11.10 14.25 11.88
N LYS A 227 12.19 13.65 12.37
CA LYS A 227 13.26 14.33 13.11
C LYS A 227 14.26 15.10 12.23
N VAL A 228 14.07 15.09 10.90
CA VAL A 228 14.94 15.75 9.91
C VAL A 228 14.44 17.14 9.59
#